data_AF-A0A818HQ27-F1
#
_entry.id   AF-A0A818HQ27-F1
#
_cell.length_a   1.000
_cell.length_b   1.000
_cell.length_c   1.000
_cell.angle_alpha   90.00
_cell.angle_beta   90.00
_cell.angle_gamma   90.00
#
_symmetry.space_group_name_H-M   'P 1'
#
loop_
_entity.id
_entity.type
_entity.pdbx_description
1 polymer ?
#
loop_
_entity_poly.entity_id
_entity_poly.type
_entity_poly.pdbx_seq_one_letter_code
_entity_poly.pdbx_strand_id
1 'polypeptide(L)'
;MSASTEASAIIEYFKRKSIFITGATGFIGKQLVEKLVRSCPDIEHIYLLVRPKRGHAVNDRVKELIAGPLFNTVREINPNFGEKISALQGDILDPNFGLSASDESIIIEQCHIVFHSAATVRFHEPLRLAIQMNVASIKKLLALCHKMKKLQSIVHVSTAYANCNRNDVAEMIYPPPIQPGKLLEASEWMDDQVFDVLTNKLINDRPNTYTFTKALAEYVISQEAKDLPLAIIRPSIVGSSWREPIPGWVDNYNGPSGLVVATGKGMLRAMIGSDQAIADIVPVDICVNMMISIAWHTAVKYPKTIPVYHCCTGHLGTLTWGKVTEYGLHHLDTISLESAIRYPNLQFTENRFRYHCLRTVQEVFPAFLLDCYMRIIGRKPIFLKLSDKIYKSVRTLDFFTSNSWIFPNDNSVSLQNEMSDIDQKIFGFDLKELDWFSYWRHYCMGAKQFLLREDLARTAKCRIRYQRLKRLQNIIYFTAIALIIKLVFFKSFKIRRIFVVLFRLIFAGLSAITAKIRS
;
A
#
# COMPACT_ATOMS: atom_id res chain seq x y z
N MET A 1 41.23 23.86 5.93
CA MET A 1 40.41 23.56 4.73
C MET A 1 38.97 23.86 5.09
N SER A 2 38.42 24.95 4.57
CA SER A 2 37.02 25.32 4.77
C SER A 2 36.13 24.26 4.11
N ALA A 3 35.37 23.52 4.91
CA ALA A 3 34.27 22.72 4.38
C ALA A 3 33.28 23.71 3.75
N SER A 4 33.29 23.83 2.43
CA SER A 4 32.18 24.43 1.70
C SER A 4 30.95 23.60 2.05
N THR A 5 30.00 24.18 2.78
CA THR A 5 28.68 23.59 2.99
C THR A 5 28.06 23.45 1.59
N GLU A 6 28.15 22.25 1.02
CA GLU A 6 27.63 21.95 -0.31
C GLU A 6 26.12 22.22 -0.31
N ALA A 7 25.67 23.08 -1.21
CA ALA A 7 24.26 23.45 -1.32
C ALA A 7 23.50 22.34 -2.07
N SER A 8 22.31 21.98 -1.57
CA SER A 8 21.45 20.99 -2.22
C SER A 8 20.97 21.50 -3.58
N ALA A 9 21.35 20.79 -4.66
CA ALA A 9 20.95 21.13 -6.02
C ALA A 9 19.44 20.92 -6.23
N ILE A 10 18.85 19.94 -5.53
CA ILE A 10 17.41 19.70 -5.56
C ILE A 10 16.66 20.86 -4.92
N ILE A 11 17.05 21.31 -3.72
CA ILE A 11 16.39 22.47 -3.06
C ILE A 11 16.49 23.72 -3.95
N GLU A 12 17.67 24.01 -4.50
CA GLU A 12 17.85 25.18 -5.37
C GLU A 12 17.01 25.09 -6.66
N TYR A 13 16.82 23.90 -7.21
CA TYR A 13 15.94 23.70 -8.37
C TYR A 13 14.47 24.04 -8.08
N PHE A 14 13.96 23.68 -6.90
CA PHE A 14 12.57 23.95 -6.50
C PHE A 14 12.31 25.41 -6.09
N LYS A 15 13.35 26.21 -5.92
CA LYS A 15 13.27 27.61 -5.53
C LYS A 15 12.51 28.45 -6.57
N ARG A 16 11.53 29.22 -6.09
CA ARG A 16 10.63 30.08 -6.89
C ARG A 16 9.92 29.31 -8.03
N LYS A 17 9.72 28.00 -7.86
CA LYS A 17 8.93 27.17 -8.79
C LYS A 17 7.51 27.05 -8.29
N SER A 18 6.58 27.04 -9.24
CA SER A 18 5.18 26.67 -8.97
C SER A 18 4.92 25.23 -9.43
N ILE A 19 4.19 24.47 -8.60
CA ILE A 19 3.98 23.03 -8.77
C ILE A 19 2.49 22.75 -8.92
N PHE A 20 2.12 21.93 -9.90
CA PHE A 20 0.77 21.40 -10.05
C PHE A 20 0.73 19.92 -9.64
N ILE A 21 -0.14 19.56 -8.69
CA ILE A 21 -0.23 18.20 -8.16
C ILE A 21 -1.66 17.67 -8.32
N THR A 22 -1.79 16.54 -9.02
CA THR A 22 -3.03 15.75 -9.02
C THR A 22 -2.92 14.60 -8.03
N GLY A 23 -4.03 14.25 -7.37
CA GLY A 23 -4.03 13.17 -6.37
C GLY A 23 -3.41 13.58 -5.02
N ALA A 24 -3.24 14.88 -4.76
CA ALA A 24 -2.66 15.43 -3.53
C ALA A 24 -3.39 15.00 -2.25
N THR A 25 -4.68 14.68 -2.33
CA THR A 25 -5.47 14.19 -1.19
C THR A 25 -5.33 12.69 -0.92
N GLY A 26 -4.56 11.97 -1.75
CA GLY A 26 -4.22 10.57 -1.57
C GLY A 26 -3.02 10.37 -0.65
N PHE A 27 -2.69 9.11 -0.35
CA PHE A 27 -1.64 8.75 0.61
C PHE A 27 -0.25 9.30 0.23
N ILE A 28 0.24 8.95 -0.96
CA ILE A 28 1.51 9.48 -1.50
C ILE A 28 1.44 11.00 -1.67
N GLY A 29 0.33 11.51 -2.22
CA GLY A 29 0.14 12.93 -2.50
C GLY A 29 0.25 13.82 -1.25
N LYS A 30 -0.31 13.41 -0.11
CA LYS A 30 -0.22 14.16 1.15
C LYS A 30 1.23 14.28 1.62
N GLN A 31 1.97 13.17 1.57
CA GLN A 31 3.35 13.16 2.01
C GLN A 31 4.28 13.87 1.02
N LEU A 32 3.98 13.84 -0.28
CA LEU A 32 4.65 14.67 -1.27
C LEU A 32 4.50 16.16 -0.96
N VAL A 33 3.26 16.61 -0.71
CA VAL A 33 3.01 18.02 -0.33
C VAL A 33 3.78 18.37 0.94
N GLU A 34 3.71 17.52 1.98
CA GLU A 34 4.45 17.73 3.23
C GLU A 34 5.96 17.84 3.01
N LYS A 35 6.55 16.90 2.28
CA LYS A 35 8.00 16.86 2.04
C LYS A 35 8.47 18.09 1.26
N LEU A 36 7.70 18.51 0.25
CA LEU A 36 7.98 19.70 -0.54
C LEU A 36 7.99 20.96 0.33
N VAL A 37 6.95 21.20 1.13
CA VAL A 37 6.89 22.40 1.98
C VAL A 37 7.89 22.37 3.13
N ARG A 38 8.25 21.17 3.64
CA ARG A 38 9.26 21.02 4.70
C ARG A 38 10.68 21.24 4.20
N SER A 39 11.00 20.68 3.03
CA SER A 39 12.40 20.58 2.56
C SER A 39 12.75 21.65 1.53
N CYS A 40 11.75 22.21 0.83
CA CYS A 40 11.93 23.24 -0.19
C CYS A 40 11.12 24.50 0.19
N PRO A 41 11.51 25.23 1.26
CA PRO A 41 10.72 26.33 1.80
C PRO A 41 10.55 27.50 0.83
N ASP A 42 11.46 27.66 -0.14
CA ASP A 42 11.44 28.73 -1.14
C ASP A 42 10.64 28.39 -2.41
N ILE A 43 9.85 27.32 -2.42
CA ILE A 43 8.83 27.10 -3.45
C ILE A 43 7.92 28.33 -3.53
N GLU A 44 7.58 28.73 -4.76
CA GLU A 44 6.68 29.87 -4.99
C GLU A 44 5.26 29.49 -4.59
N HIS A 45 4.71 28.44 -5.22
CA HIS A 45 3.33 28.03 -5.01
C HIS A 45 3.09 26.55 -5.33
N ILE A 46 2.12 25.94 -4.64
CA ILE A 46 1.67 24.56 -4.88
C ILE A 46 0.16 24.57 -5.14
N TYR A 47 -0.22 24.20 -6.36
CA TYR A 47 -1.60 24.07 -6.81
C TYR A 47 -2.04 22.61 -6.73
N LEU A 48 -3.10 22.36 -5.97
CA LEU A 48 -3.63 21.01 -5.74
C LEU A 48 -4.94 20.84 -6.50
N LEU A 49 -5.00 19.89 -7.44
CA LEU A 49 -6.28 19.51 -8.05
C LEU A 49 -7.11 18.71 -7.03
N VAL A 50 -8.25 19.27 -6.61
CA VAL A 50 -9.11 18.69 -5.58
C VAL A 50 -10.53 18.50 -6.12
N ARG A 51 -10.99 17.25 -6.07
CA ARG A 51 -12.35 16.88 -6.45
C ARG A 51 -13.39 17.51 -5.51
N PRO A 52 -14.50 18.04 -6.03
CA PRO A 52 -15.59 18.50 -5.19
C PRO A 52 -16.21 17.32 -4.41
N LYS A 53 -16.70 17.58 -3.19
CA LYS A 53 -17.46 16.61 -2.39
C LYS A 53 -18.72 17.31 -1.88
N ARG A 54 -19.87 16.63 -1.95
CA ARG A 54 -21.15 17.21 -1.48
C ARG A 54 -20.99 17.83 -0.09
N GLY A 55 -21.33 19.12 0.02
CA GLY A 55 -21.29 19.88 1.27
C GLY A 55 -19.91 20.30 1.78
N HIS A 56 -18.83 20.16 0.99
CA HIS A 56 -17.48 20.61 1.40
C HIS A 56 -16.83 21.40 0.26
N ALA A 57 -16.47 22.67 0.52
CA ALA A 57 -15.71 23.46 -0.43
C ALA A 57 -14.28 22.88 -0.60
N VAL A 58 -13.70 22.99 -1.79
CA VAL A 58 -12.36 22.43 -2.06
C VAL A 58 -11.26 23.06 -1.19
N ASN A 59 -11.41 24.34 -0.87
CA ASN A 59 -10.49 25.06 0.03
C ASN A 59 -10.53 24.50 1.46
N ASP A 60 -11.72 24.14 1.96
CA ASP A 60 -11.85 23.53 3.29
C ASP A 60 -11.19 22.15 3.34
N ARG A 61 -11.27 21.38 2.25
CA ARG A 61 -10.57 20.10 2.13
C ARG A 61 -9.06 20.25 2.18
N VAL A 62 -8.50 21.32 1.60
CA VAL A 62 -7.05 21.60 1.70
C VAL A 62 -6.69 22.07 3.11
N LYS A 63 -7.51 22.92 3.74
CA LYS A 63 -7.32 23.32 5.14
C LYS A 63 -7.31 22.11 6.09
N GLU A 64 -8.26 21.19 5.93
CA GLU A 64 -8.31 19.93 6.69
C GLU A 64 -7.07 19.06 6.46
N LEU A 65 -6.58 19.00 5.21
CA LEU A 65 -5.38 18.24 4.85
C LEU A 65 -4.15 18.77 5.60
N ILE A 66 -3.91 20.09 5.54
CA ILE A 66 -2.74 20.72 6.17
C ILE A 66 -2.89 20.87 7.70
N ALA A 67 -4.11 20.75 8.22
CA ALA A 67 -4.36 20.67 9.66
C ALA A 67 -4.00 19.29 10.25
N GLY A 68 -3.89 18.25 9.40
CA GLY A 68 -3.60 16.88 9.83
C GLY A 68 -2.24 16.71 10.52
N PRO A 69 -2.07 15.61 11.29
CA PRO A 69 -0.87 15.38 12.10
C PRO A 69 0.42 15.24 11.28
N LEU A 70 0.30 14.84 10.01
CA LEU A 70 1.42 14.75 9.07
C LEU A 70 2.16 16.09 8.93
N PHE A 71 1.45 17.21 9.04
CA PHE A 71 1.98 18.56 8.83
C PHE A 71 2.40 19.27 10.12
N ASN A 72 2.36 18.59 11.28
CA ASN A 72 2.69 19.21 12.57
C ASN A 72 4.10 19.80 12.57
N THR A 73 5.10 19.03 12.11
CA THR A 73 6.50 19.49 12.03
C THR A 73 6.66 20.69 11.11
N VAL A 74 5.99 20.70 9.95
CA VAL A 74 6.03 21.86 9.03
C VAL A 74 5.43 23.09 9.70
N ARG A 75 4.31 22.93 10.42
CA ARG A 75 3.63 24.04 11.10
C ARG A 75 4.47 24.63 12.23
N GLU A 76 5.28 23.81 12.90
CA GLU A 76 6.24 24.27 13.91
C GLU A 76 7.39 25.07 13.28
N ILE A 77 7.87 24.66 12.10
CA ILE A 77 8.98 25.32 11.38
C ILE A 77 8.52 26.61 10.69
N ASN A 78 7.37 26.57 10.01
CA ASN A 78 6.79 27.69 9.27
C ASN A 78 5.27 27.68 9.43
N PRO A 79 4.69 28.44 10.37
CA PRO A 79 3.25 28.49 10.60
C PRO A 79 2.42 28.92 9.38
N ASN A 80 3.00 29.70 8.47
CA ASN A 80 2.32 30.31 7.32
C ASN A 80 2.50 29.50 6.02
N PHE A 81 3.06 28.29 6.07
CA PHE A 81 3.30 27.46 4.89
C PHE A 81 2.04 27.23 4.03
N GLY A 82 0.86 27.27 4.64
CA GLY A 82 -0.42 27.09 3.96
C GLY A 82 -0.75 28.19 2.94
N GLU A 83 -0.17 29.39 3.06
CA GLU A 83 -0.37 30.50 2.11
C GLU A 83 0.16 30.17 0.70
N LYS A 84 1.16 29.28 0.63
CA LYS A 84 1.74 28.79 -0.64
C LYS A 84 0.94 27.67 -1.28
N ILE A 85 -0.17 27.25 -0.67
CA ILE A 85 -0.96 26.10 -1.14
C ILE A 85 -2.35 26.57 -1.54
N SER A 86 -2.76 26.28 -2.77
CA SER A 86 -4.12 26.58 -3.24
C SER A 86 -4.82 25.36 -3.80
N ALA A 87 -6.11 25.24 -3.51
CA ALA A 87 -6.97 24.24 -4.11
C ALA A 87 -7.47 24.73 -5.47
N LEU A 88 -7.29 23.92 -6.50
CA LEU A 88 -7.97 24.08 -7.78
C LEU A 88 -9.10 23.06 -7.84
N GLN A 89 -10.33 23.53 -8.01
CA GLN A 89 -11.47 22.64 -8.11
C GLN A 89 -11.43 21.89 -9.44
N GLY A 90 -11.52 20.56 -9.39
CA GLY A 90 -11.59 19.77 -10.61
C GLY A 90 -11.52 18.25 -10.38
N ASP A 91 -11.90 17.49 -11.40
CA ASP A 91 -11.80 16.04 -11.46
C ASP A 91 -11.12 15.61 -12.77
N ILE A 92 -10.17 14.69 -12.68
CA ILE A 92 -9.46 14.13 -13.85
C ILE A 92 -10.40 13.45 -14.86
N LEU A 93 -11.59 13.06 -14.40
CA LEU A 93 -12.64 12.50 -15.23
C LEU A 93 -13.34 13.53 -16.12
N ASP A 94 -13.35 14.80 -15.72
CA ASP A 94 -14.04 15.85 -16.46
C ASP A 94 -13.21 16.32 -17.67
N PRO A 95 -13.84 16.95 -18.67
CA PRO A 95 -13.12 17.67 -19.73
C PRO A 95 -12.20 18.73 -19.11
N ASN A 96 -10.97 18.86 -19.61
CA ASN A 96 -9.95 19.79 -19.08
C ASN A 96 -9.77 19.72 -17.54
N PHE A 97 -9.94 18.53 -16.97
CA PHE A 97 -9.93 18.28 -15.52
C PHE A 97 -10.98 19.04 -14.71
N GLY A 98 -12.03 19.57 -15.35
CA GLY A 98 -13.05 20.37 -14.68
C GLY A 98 -12.54 21.71 -14.15
N LEU A 99 -11.36 22.15 -14.63
CA LEU A 99 -10.76 23.42 -14.26
C LEU A 99 -11.57 24.59 -14.82
N SER A 100 -11.64 25.68 -14.07
CA SER A 100 -12.11 26.96 -14.60
C SER A 100 -11.09 27.52 -15.61
N ALA A 101 -11.52 28.39 -16.52
CA ALA A 101 -10.61 29.02 -17.48
C ALA A 101 -9.50 29.83 -16.78
N SER A 102 -9.79 30.44 -15.63
CA SER A 102 -8.79 31.12 -14.81
C SER A 102 -7.79 30.16 -14.18
N ASP A 103 -8.24 29.02 -13.64
CA ASP A 103 -7.35 28.03 -13.04
C ASP A 103 -6.47 27.33 -14.08
N GLU A 104 -7.04 27.00 -15.24
CA GLU A 104 -6.28 26.46 -16.38
C GLU A 104 -5.19 27.46 -16.81
N SER A 105 -5.54 28.75 -16.89
CA SER A 105 -4.57 29.82 -17.23
C SER A 105 -3.45 29.93 -16.20
N ILE A 106 -3.75 29.84 -14.90
CA ILE A 106 -2.73 29.85 -13.84
C ILE A 106 -1.73 28.70 -14.06
N ILE A 107 -2.22 27.48 -14.32
CA ILE A 107 -1.35 26.33 -14.55
C ILE A 107 -0.47 26.56 -15.79
N ILE A 108 -1.07 27.01 -16.90
CA ILE A 108 -0.39 27.24 -18.17
C ILE A 108 0.72 28.29 -18.05
N GLU A 109 0.46 29.40 -17.36
CA GLU A 109 1.36 30.56 -17.31
C GLU A 109 2.42 30.46 -16.19
N GLN A 110 2.13 29.73 -15.11
CA GLN A 110 2.91 29.81 -13.87
C GLN A 110 3.55 28.49 -13.45
N CYS A 111 2.97 27.33 -13.78
CA CYS A 111 3.48 26.05 -13.28
C CYS A 111 4.70 25.55 -14.06
N HIS A 112 5.66 25.02 -13.31
CA HIS A 112 6.92 24.49 -13.81
C HIS A 112 7.00 22.97 -13.69
N ILE A 113 6.36 22.42 -12.66
CA ILE A 113 6.51 21.02 -12.29
C ILE A 113 5.12 20.40 -12.14
N VAL A 114 4.92 19.23 -12.73
CA VAL A 114 3.67 18.47 -12.62
C VAL A 114 3.94 17.14 -11.93
N PHE A 115 3.26 16.89 -10.81
CA PHE A 115 3.20 15.57 -10.20
C PHE A 115 1.82 14.95 -10.46
N HIS A 116 1.79 13.89 -11.25
CA HIS A 116 0.56 13.16 -11.53
C HIS A 116 0.48 11.86 -10.73
N SER A 117 -0.23 11.91 -9.60
CA SER A 117 -0.47 10.76 -8.72
C SER A 117 -1.96 10.38 -8.62
N ALA A 118 -2.85 11.05 -9.35
CA ALA A 118 -4.28 10.71 -9.33
C ALA A 118 -4.53 9.37 -10.07
N ALA A 119 -5.11 8.41 -9.38
CA ALA A 119 -5.52 7.13 -9.95
C ALA A 119 -6.59 6.46 -9.09
N THR A 120 -7.35 5.52 -9.66
CA THR A 120 -8.04 4.52 -8.84
C THR A 120 -7.02 3.44 -8.45
N VAL A 121 -6.94 3.13 -7.16
CA VAL A 121 -6.13 2.02 -6.62
C VAL A 121 -7.00 0.82 -6.23
N ARG A 122 -8.27 0.80 -6.67
CA ARG A 122 -9.22 -0.27 -6.39
C ARG A 122 -9.07 -1.37 -7.43
N PHE A 123 -8.83 -2.60 -6.98
CA PHE A 123 -8.64 -3.75 -7.87
C PHE A 123 -9.92 -4.29 -8.51
N HIS A 124 -11.09 -3.77 -8.14
CA HIS A 124 -12.40 -4.19 -8.65
C HIS A 124 -13.18 -3.06 -9.30
N GLU A 125 -12.50 -2.01 -9.76
CA GLU A 125 -13.16 -0.97 -10.52
C GLU A 125 -13.60 -1.54 -11.88
N PRO A 126 -14.83 -1.27 -12.35
CA PRO A 126 -15.26 -1.60 -13.70
C PRO A 126 -14.27 -1.08 -14.73
N LEU A 127 -13.96 -1.88 -15.76
CA LEU A 127 -12.89 -1.55 -16.70
C LEU A 127 -13.13 -0.20 -17.39
N ARG A 128 -14.38 0.12 -17.78
CA ARG A 128 -14.74 1.40 -18.41
C ARG A 128 -14.28 2.58 -17.55
N LEU A 129 -14.64 2.55 -16.26
CA LEU A 129 -14.25 3.61 -15.32
C LEU A 129 -12.73 3.62 -15.09
N ALA A 130 -12.09 2.45 -14.98
CA ALA A 130 -10.64 2.37 -14.83
C ALA A 130 -9.88 2.95 -16.04
N ILE A 131 -10.36 2.72 -17.26
CA ILE A 131 -9.81 3.31 -18.49
C ILE A 131 -9.97 4.82 -18.48
N GLN A 132 -11.16 5.33 -18.15
CA GLN A 132 -11.40 6.77 -18.09
C GLN A 132 -10.50 7.45 -17.04
N MET A 133 -10.37 6.85 -15.87
CA MET A 133 -9.56 7.39 -14.77
C MET A 133 -8.05 7.31 -14.99
N ASN A 134 -7.53 6.23 -15.59
CA ASN A 134 -6.09 5.98 -15.64
C ASN A 134 -5.50 6.17 -17.04
N VAL A 135 -6.30 6.09 -18.11
CA VAL A 135 -5.83 6.15 -19.50
C VAL A 135 -6.30 7.45 -20.17
N ALA A 136 -7.60 7.73 -20.19
CA ALA A 136 -8.13 8.95 -20.81
C ALA A 136 -7.65 10.22 -20.11
N SER A 137 -7.57 10.18 -18.77
CA SER A 137 -7.03 11.27 -17.96
C SER A 137 -5.59 11.65 -18.31
N ILE A 138 -4.79 10.70 -18.79
CA ILE A 138 -3.42 10.97 -19.22
C ILE A 138 -3.40 11.75 -20.52
N LYS A 139 -4.23 11.41 -21.49
CA LYS A 139 -4.35 12.21 -22.72
C LYS A 139 -4.70 13.66 -22.39
N LYS A 140 -5.65 13.86 -21.46
CA LYS A 140 -6.03 15.19 -20.96
C LYS A 140 -4.88 15.89 -20.22
N LEU A 141 -4.14 15.16 -19.39
CA LEU A 141 -2.95 15.68 -18.70
C LEU A 141 -1.91 16.20 -19.69
N LEU A 142 -1.58 15.39 -20.69
CA LEU A 142 -0.57 15.70 -21.69
C LEU A 142 -1.03 16.92 -22.51
N ALA A 143 -2.28 16.95 -22.96
CA ALA A 143 -2.85 18.10 -23.66
C ALA A 143 -2.77 19.41 -22.85
N LEU A 144 -2.93 19.35 -21.52
CA LEU A 144 -2.70 20.51 -20.65
C LEU A 144 -1.21 20.86 -20.56
N CYS A 145 -0.34 19.86 -20.40
CA CYS A 145 1.11 20.05 -20.29
C CYS A 145 1.73 20.64 -21.56
N HIS A 146 1.25 20.27 -22.75
CA HIS A 146 1.68 20.85 -24.03
C HIS A 146 1.39 22.36 -24.13
N LYS A 147 0.40 22.86 -23.39
CA LYS A 147 0.08 24.30 -23.34
C LYS A 147 0.96 25.06 -22.35
N MET A 148 1.60 24.38 -21.38
CA MET A 148 2.31 25.03 -20.28
C MET A 148 3.61 25.70 -20.75
N LYS A 149 3.73 27.00 -20.51
CA LYS A 149 4.85 27.81 -21.03
C LYS A 149 6.16 27.65 -20.27
N LYS A 150 6.10 27.21 -19.01
CA LYS A 150 7.24 27.11 -18.10
C LYS A 150 7.53 25.68 -17.66
N LEU A 151 6.92 24.69 -18.30
CA LEU A 151 7.05 23.30 -17.91
C LEU A 151 8.51 22.83 -18.00
N GLN A 152 9.02 22.27 -16.91
CA GLN A 152 10.38 21.75 -16.79
C GLN A 152 10.41 20.26 -16.43
N SER A 153 9.37 19.74 -15.77
CA SER A 153 9.31 18.32 -15.41
C SER A 153 7.88 17.83 -15.17
N ILE A 154 7.57 16.63 -15.64
CA ILE A 154 6.38 15.85 -15.32
C ILE A 154 6.82 14.54 -14.68
N VAL A 155 6.30 14.23 -13.49
CA VAL A 155 6.48 12.93 -12.84
C VAL A 155 5.15 12.20 -12.77
N HIS A 156 5.04 11.10 -13.52
CA HIS A 156 3.86 10.25 -13.54
C HIS A 156 4.03 9.05 -12.60
N VAL A 157 3.10 8.87 -11.66
CA VAL A 157 3.10 7.71 -10.75
C VAL A 157 2.33 6.55 -11.36
N SER A 158 3.07 5.51 -11.74
CA SER A 158 2.56 4.20 -12.15
C SER A 158 2.71 3.18 -11.01
N THR A 159 3.03 1.92 -11.31
CA THR A 159 3.28 0.86 -10.33
C THR A 159 4.21 -0.20 -10.92
N ALA A 160 5.07 -0.79 -10.09
CA ALA A 160 5.94 -1.90 -10.49
C ALA A 160 5.14 -3.10 -11.03
N TYR A 161 3.90 -3.26 -10.53
CA TYR A 161 2.98 -4.31 -10.93
C TYR A 161 2.22 -4.03 -12.24
N ALA A 162 2.51 -2.92 -12.93
CA ALA A 162 1.85 -2.58 -14.20
C ALA A 162 2.07 -3.69 -15.23
N ASN A 163 3.15 -4.46 -15.14
CA ASN A 163 3.46 -5.58 -16.03
C ASN A 163 3.66 -6.90 -15.26
N CYS A 164 2.91 -7.09 -14.16
CA CYS A 164 3.00 -8.27 -13.28
C CYS A 164 2.60 -9.62 -13.92
N ASN A 165 2.12 -9.62 -15.16
CA ASN A 165 1.97 -10.84 -15.97
C ASN A 165 3.32 -11.37 -16.49
N ARG A 166 4.41 -10.64 -16.24
CA ARG A 166 5.80 -11.06 -16.48
C ARG A 166 6.48 -11.28 -15.13
N ASN A 167 7.47 -12.17 -15.08
CA ASN A 167 8.26 -12.39 -13.86
C ASN A 167 9.39 -11.38 -13.73
N ASP A 168 10.06 -11.06 -14.84
CA ASP A 168 11.06 -10.01 -14.94
C ASP A 168 10.45 -8.78 -15.62
N VAL A 169 10.42 -7.67 -14.89
CA VAL A 169 9.87 -6.40 -15.34
C VAL A 169 10.99 -5.37 -15.25
N ALA A 170 11.54 -4.99 -16.40
CA ALA A 170 12.59 -4.00 -16.53
C ALA A 170 12.03 -2.56 -16.56
N GLU A 171 12.93 -1.59 -16.36
CA GLU A 171 12.65 -0.15 -16.39
C GLU A 171 12.45 0.38 -17.82
N MET A 172 11.47 -0.18 -18.50
CA MET A 172 11.04 0.24 -19.84
C MET A 172 9.51 0.19 -19.96
N ILE A 173 8.98 0.92 -20.94
CA ILE A 173 7.56 0.88 -21.29
C ILE A 173 7.31 -0.33 -22.20
N TYR A 174 6.35 -1.17 -21.83
CA TYR A 174 5.98 -2.35 -22.60
C TYR A 174 4.79 -2.06 -23.51
N PRO A 175 4.79 -2.55 -24.76
CA PRO A 175 3.61 -2.44 -25.61
C PRO A 175 2.46 -3.29 -25.04
N PRO A 176 1.23 -2.73 -24.95
CA PRO A 176 0.06 -3.46 -24.51
C PRO A 176 -0.43 -4.40 -25.62
N PRO A 177 -1.23 -5.43 -25.27
CA PRO A 177 -1.81 -6.34 -26.27
C PRO A 177 -2.77 -5.62 -27.23
N ILE A 178 -3.33 -4.48 -26.82
CA ILE A 178 -4.30 -3.70 -27.58
C ILE A 178 -3.94 -2.22 -27.50
N GLN A 179 -4.03 -1.54 -28.65
CA GLN A 179 -3.86 -0.10 -28.78
C GLN A 179 -4.86 0.65 -27.87
N PRO A 180 -4.40 1.52 -26.94
CA PRO A 180 -5.28 2.22 -26.01
C PRO A 180 -6.39 3.04 -26.70
N GLY A 181 -6.11 3.64 -27.86
CA GLY A 181 -7.09 4.41 -28.62
C GLY A 181 -8.32 3.59 -29.02
N LYS A 182 -8.12 2.35 -29.50
CA LYS A 182 -9.22 1.44 -29.87
C LYS A 182 -10.07 1.06 -28.66
N LEU A 183 -9.42 0.89 -27.51
CA LEU A 183 -10.11 0.53 -26.27
C LEU A 183 -10.92 1.71 -25.71
N LEU A 184 -10.39 2.94 -25.82
CA LEU A 184 -11.09 4.17 -25.48
C LEU A 184 -12.35 4.34 -26.34
N GLU A 185 -12.21 4.24 -27.66
CA GLU A 185 -13.32 4.31 -28.59
C GLU A 185 -14.39 3.26 -28.29
N ALA A 186 -13.99 1.98 -28.13
CA ALA A 186 -14.90 0.91 -27.72
C ALA A 186 -15.63 1.23 -26.41
N SER A 187 -14.94 1.85 -25.45
CA SER A 187 -15.51 2.23 -24.16
C SER A 187 -16.51 3.39 -24.21
N GLU A 188 -16.65 4.08 -25.34
CA GLU A 188 -17.60 5.19 -25.51
C GLU A 188 -18.94 4.71 -26.08
N TRP A 189 -18.93 3.84 -27.09
CA TRP A 189 -20.14 3.41 -27.79
C TRP A 189 -20.67 2.04 -27.40
N MET A 190 -19.83 1.13 -26.84
CA MET A 190 -20.30 -0.21 -26.46
C MET A 190 -21.24 -0.17 -25.26
N ASP A 191 -22.18 -1.13 -25.21
CA ASP A 191 -23.01 -1.40 -24.03
C ASP A 191 -22.18 -1.96 -22.86
N ASP A 192 -22.58 -1.65 -21.63
CA ASP A 192 -21.88 -2.05 -20.41
C ASP A 192 -21.76 -3.58 -20.26
N GLN A 193 -22.82 -4.33 -20.57
CA GLN A 193 -22.79 -5.79 -20.42
C GLN A 193 -21.80 -6.43 -21.40
N VAL A 194 -21.76 -5.92 -22.63
CA VAL A 194 -20.83 -6.38 -23.66
C VAL A 194 -19.39 -6.02 -23.27
N PHE A 195 -19.18 -4.81 -22.75
CA PHE A 195 -17.86 -4.34 -22.33
C PHE A 195 -17.31 -5.15 -21.13
N ASP A 196 -18.18 -5.55 -20.20
CA ASP A 196 -17.81 -6.40 -19.06
C ASP A 196 -17.41 -7.82 -19.50
N VAL A 197 -18.09 -8.39 -20.50
CA VAL A 197 -17.69 -9.68 -21.08
C VAL A 197 -16.32 -9.58 -21.76
N LEU A 198 -16.07 -8.50 -22.50
CA LEU A 198 -14.77 -8.25 -23.12
C LEU A 198 -13.67 -8.04 -22.08
N THR A 199 -13.97 -7.39 -20.96
CA THR A 199 -13.01 -7.09 -19.88
C THR A 199 -12.20 -8.32 -19.50
N ASN A 200 -12.85 -9.48 -19.29
CA ASN A 200 -12.17 -10.72 -18.91
C ASN A 200 -11.18 -11.21 -19.97
N LYS A 201 -11.47 -11.01 -21.26
CA LYS A 201 -10.55 -11.34 -22.35
C LYS A 201 -9.42 -10.31 -22.49
N LEU A 202 -9.71 -9.03 -22.24
CA LEU A 202 -8.76 -7.92 -22.41
C LEU A 202 -7.68 -7.91 -21.33
N ILE A 203 -8.05 -8.15 -20.07
CA ILE A 203 -7.10 -8.18 -18.95
C ILE A 203 -6.23 -9.45 -19.00
N ASN A 204 -6.71 -10.52 -19.65
CA ASN A 204 -6.00 -11.79 -19.88
C ASN A 204 -5.27 -12.30 -18.62
N ASP A 205 -3.94 -12.43 -18.67
CA ASP A 205 -3.09 -12.97 -17.59
C ASP A 205 -2.89 -12.00 -16.41
N ARG A 206 -3.60 -10.87 -16.38
CA ARG A 206 -3.46 -9.85 -15.33
C ARG A 206 -4.48 -10.06 -14.23
N PRO A 207 -4.10 -9.83 -12.95
CA PRO A 207 -4.98 -10.12 -11.81
C PRO A 207 -6.16 -9.17 -11.66
N ASN A 208 -6.10 -7.97 -12.26
CA ASN A 208 -7.11 -6.93 -12.09
C ASN A 208 -7.02 -5.82 -13.15
N THR A 209 -8.08 -5.02 -13.25
CA THR A 209 -8.18 -3.86 -14.15
C THR A 209 -7.18 -2.75 -13.84
N TYR A 210 -6.74 -2.62 -12.58
CA TYR A 210 -5.76 -1.63 -12.15
C TYR A 210 -4.40 -1.83 -12.82
N THR A 211 -3.81 -3.02 -12.74
CA THR A 211 -2.51 -3.34 -13.36
C THR A 211 -2.55 -3.16 -14.87
N PHE A 212 -3.65 -3.59 -15.52
CA PHE A 212 -3.85 -3.43 -16.95
C PHE A 212 -3.92 -1.96 -17.37
N THR A 213 -4.75 -1.15 -16.71
CA THR A 213 -4.93 0.26 -17.07
C THR A 213 -3.69 1.12 -16.78
N LYS A 214 -2.87 0.76 -15.78
CA LYS A 214 -1.57 1.40 -15.57
C LYS A 214 -0.58 1.11 -16.71
N ALA A 215 -0.51 -0.13 -17.21
CA ALA A 215 0.30 -0.42 -18.40
C ALA A 215 -0.18 0.34 -19.64
N LEU A 216 -1.50 0.44 -19.84
CA LEU A 216 -2.06 1.23 -20.95
C LEU A 216 -1.71 2.73 -20.83
N ALA A 217 -1.76 3.28 -19.61
CA ALA A 217 -1.39 4.66 -19.34
C ALA A 217 0.06 4.97 -19.72
N GLU A 218 1.00 4.11 -19.31
CA GLU A 218 2.41 4.22 -19.68
C GLU A 218 2.61 4.16 -21.20
N TYR A 219 1.85 3.30 -21.88
CA TYR A 219 1.93 3.23 -23.33
C TYR A 219 1.39 4.51 -24.00
N VAL A 220 0.29 5.08 -23.52
CA VAL A 220 -0.20 6.39 -24.00
C VAL A 220 0.88 7.46 -23.84
N ILE A 221 1.55 7.50 -22.68
CA ILE A 221 2.67 8.40 -22.41
C ILE A 221 3.78 8.21 -23.47
N SER A 222 4.15 6.96 -23.79
CA SER A 222 5.19 6.69 -24.80
C SER A 222 4.85 7.20 -26.21
N GLN A 223 3.56 7.32 -26.53
CA GLN A 223 3.09 7.77 -27.83
C GLN A 223 2.96 9.30 -27.90
N GLU A 224 2.44 9.91 -26.84
CA GLU A 224 1.97 11.30 -26.86
C GLU A 224 2.89 12.28 -26.11
N ALA A 225 3.88 11.83 -25.34
CA ALA A 225 4.71 12.69 -24.48
C ALA A 225 6.21 12.76 -24.88
N LYS A 226 6.58 12.39 -26.10
CA LYS A 226 7.99 12.32 -26.53
C LYS A 226 8.71 13.68 -26.53
N ASP A 227 7.96 14.75 -26.66
CA ASP A 227 8.40 16.14 -26.68
C ASP A 227 8.30 16.84 -25.30
N LEU A 228 7.82 16.13 -24.28
CA LEU A 228 7.65 16.64 -22.94
C LEU A 228 8.74 16.13 -21.99
N PRO A 229 9.19 16.94 -21.00
CA PRO A 229 10.13 16.50 -19.99
C PRO A 229 9.44 15.60 -18.96
N LEU A 230 9.15 14.34 -19.33
CA LEU A 230 8.36 13.42 -18.53
C LEU A 230 9.18 12.21 -18.08
N ALA A 231 9.02 11.82 -16.82
CA ALA A 231 9.50 10.57 -16.25
C ALA A 231 8.38 9.77 -15.57
N ILE A 232 8.52 8.45 -15.55
CA ILE A 232 7.59 7.53 -14.89
C ILE A 232 8.27 6.95 -13.65
N ILE A 233 7.60 7.02 -12.50
CA ILE A 233 7.98 6.27 -11.30
C ILE A 233 7.02 5.08 -11.13
N ARG A 234 7.53 3.93 -10.77
CA ARG A 234 6.78 2.69 -10.51
C ARG A 234 7.08 2.19 -9.09
N PRO A 235 6.31 2.64 -8.10
CA PRO A 235 6.36 2.08 -6.76
C PRO A 235 5.87 0.64 -6.71
N SER A 236 6.47 -0.17 -5.83
CA SER A 236 5.94 -1.48 -5.42
C SER A 236 4.82 -1.32 -4.38
N ILE A 237 4.67 -2.24 -3.42
CA ILE A 237 3.60 -2.16 -2.42
C ILE A 237 3.95 -1.04 -1.43
N VAL A 238 3.26 0.09 -1.53
CA VAL A 238 3.55 1.24 -0.67
C VAL A 238 3.06 0.98 0.76
N GLY A 239 3.99 0.94 1.71
CA GLY A 239 3.75 0.76 3.15
C GLY A 239 3.74 2.08 3.93
N SER A 240 3.76 2.00 5.26
CA SER A 240 3.90 3.19 6.12
C SER A 240 5.26 3.88 5.90
N SER A 241 5.38 5.13 6.32
CA SER A 241 6.66 5.84 6.29
C SER A 241 7.71 5.12 7.14
N TRP A 242 8.96 5.16 6.69
CA TRP A 242 10.10 4.61 7.41
C TRP A 242 10.68 5.64 8.39
N ARG A 243 11.02 6.83 7.90
CA ARG A 243 11.70 7.88 8.66
C ARG A 243 10.87 9.16 8.73
N GLU A 244 10.36 9.63 7.59
CA GLU A 244 9.89 11.02 7.49
C GLU A 244 8.40 11.18 7.15
N PRO A 245 7.76 12.29 7.57
CA PRO A 245 8.19 13.15 8.69
C PRO A 245 7.97 12.46 10.05
N ILE A 246 7.16 11.39 10.08
CA ILE A 246 6.81 10.64 11.28
C ILE A 246 6.95 9.15 10.95
N PRO A 247 7.82 8.38 11.60
CA PRO A 247 7.94 6.93 11.38
C PRO A 247 6.61 6.20 11.61
N GLY A 248 6.26 5.27 10.70
CA GLY A 248 5.03 4.48 10.79
C GLY A 248 3.75 5.22 10.37
N TRP A 249 3.84 6.47 9.90
CA TRP A 249 2.67 7.20 9.45
C TRP A 249 1.96 6.50 8.29
N VAL A 250 0.64 6.35 8.45
CA VAL A 250 -0.25 5.73 7.48
C VAL A 250 -1.69 6.19 7.73
N ASP A 251 -2.43 6.49 6.67
CA ASP A 251 -3.77 7.09 6.77
C ASP A 251 -4.89 6.29 6.07
N ASN A 252 -4.55 5.12 5.53
CA ASN A 252 -5.46 4.29 4.78
C ASN A 252 -5.33 2.80 5.15
N TYR A 253 -6.36 2.04 4.83
CA TYR A 253 -6.45 0.60 5.08
C TYR A 253 -6.09 -0.25 3.86
N ASN A 254 -5.47 0.34 2.83
CA ASN A 254 -5.17 -0.39 1.59
C ASN A 254 -3.98 -1.34 1.81
N GLY A 255 -4.03 -2.49 1.14
CA GLY A 255 -2.94 -3.49 1.15
C GLY A 255 -2.50 -3.89 2.57
N PRO A 256 -1.19 -3.78 2.90
CA PRO A 256 -0.63 -4.28 4.15
C PRO A 256 -1.24 -3.62 5.41
N SER A 257 -1.61 -2.35 5.35
CA SER A 257 -2.20 -1.62 6.49
C SER A 257 -3.49 -2.26 6.99
N GLY A 258 -4.37 -2.66 6.06
CA GLY A 258 -5.62 -3.36 6.38
C GLY A 258 -5.38 -4.74 6.97
N LEU A 259 -4.38 -5.47 6.45
CA LEU A 259 -3.99 -6.80 6.93
C LEU A 259 -3.42 -6.76 8.35
N VAL A 260 -2.55 -5.79 8.67
CA VAL A 260 -2.02 -5.58 10.02
C VAL A 260 -3.15 -5.35 11.01
N VAL A 261 -4.09 -4.45 10.69
CA VAL A 261 -5.24 -4.16 11.57
C VAL A 261 -6.14 -5.38 11.74
N ALA A 262 -6.48 -6.09 10.65
CA ALA A 262 -7.35 -7.26 10.71
C ALA A 262 -6.71 -8.41 11.50
N THR A 263 -5.40 -8.62 11.34
CA THR A 263 -4.61 -9.61 12.09
C THR A 263 -4.49 -9.23 13.56
N GLY A 264 -4.15 -7.97 13.85
CA GLY A 264 -4.06 -7.46 15.22
C GLY A 264 -5.39 -7.51 15.99
N LYS A 265 -6.52 -7.41 15.29
CA LYS A 265 -7.84 -7.61 15.92
C LYS A 265 -8.20 -9.09 16.12
N GLY A 266 -7.39 -10.00 15.59
CA GLY A 266 -7.59 -11.45 15.61
C GLY A 266 -8.71 -11.93 14.66
N MET A 267 -9.04 -11.12 13.65
CA MET A 267 -10.13 -11.36 12.70
C MET A 267 -9.68 -12.04 11.41
N LEU A 268 -8.50 -11.68 10.92
CA LEU A 268 -7.82 -12.38 9.83
C LEU A 268 -6.86 -13.39 10.47
N ARG A 269 -6.97 -14.67 10.08
CA ARG A 269 -6.15 -15.76 10.62
C ARG A 269 -5.60 -16.70 9.56
N ALA A 270 -6.17 -16.70 8.35
CA ALA A 270 -5.66 -17.45 7.22
C ALA A 270 -5.49 -16.54 6.01
N MET A 271 -4.33 -16.64 5.36
CA MET A 271 -4.02 -16.03 4.07
C MET A 271 -3.80 -17.13 3.04
N ILE A 272 -4.34 -16.94 1.84
CA ILE A 272 -3.95 -17.73 0.68
C ILE A 272 -2.70 -17.10 0.07
N GLY A 273 -1.69 -17.91 -0.21
CA GLY A 273 -0.42 -17.45 -0.74
C GLY A 273 0.76 -18.27 -0.24
N SER A 274 1.94 -17.96 -0.76
CA SER A 274 3.20 -18.57 -0.34
C SER A 274 3.88 -17.70 0.70
N ASP A 275 4.33 -18.31 1.79
CA ASP A 275 5.15 -17.62 2.80
C ASP A 275 6.58 -17.35 2.32
N GLN A 276 7.00 -18.01 1.23
CA GLN A 276 8.28 -17.80 0.57
C GLN A 276 8.22 -16.74 -0.53
N ALA A 277 7.01 -16.36 -0.98
CA ALA A 277 6.88 -15.31 -1.98
C ALA A 277 7.40 -13.97 -1.44
N ILE A 278 8.09 -13.23 -2.32
CA ILE A 278 8.68 -11.93 -2.02
C ILE A 278 7.56 -10.91 -1.81
N ALA A 279 7.64 -10.21 -0.69
CA ALA A 279 6.81 -9.08 -0.33
C ALA A 279 7.58 -7.79 -0.62
N ASP A 280 7.60 -7.35 -1.89
CA ASP A 280 8.27 -6.09 -2.27
C ASP A 280 7.42 -4.90 -1.80
N ILE A 281 7.78 -4.40 -0.62
CA ILE A 281 7.12 -3.31 0.09
C ILE A 281 8.08 -2.13 0.13
N VAL A 282 7.63 -0.95 -0.28
CA VAL A 282 8.43 0.27 -0.24
C VAL A 282 7.79 1.29 0.72
N PRO A 283 8.57 1.93 1.61
CA PRO A 283 8.04 3.01 2.44
C PRO A 283 7.56 4.20 1.60
N VAL A 284 6.49 4.86 2.05
CA VAL A 284 5.89 5.97 1.29
C VAL A 284 6.82 7.20 1.19
N ASP A 285 7.64 7.46 2.21
CA ASP A 285 8.64 8.54 2.21
C ASP A 285 9.75 8.31 1.18
N ILE A 286 10.12 7.05 0.93
CA ILE A 286 11.09 6.67 -0.08
C ILE A 286 10.53 6.93 -1.49
N CYS A 287 9.24 6.62 -1.71
CA CYS A 287 8.56 6.97 -2.95
C CYS A 287 8.55 8.48 -3.20
N VAL A 288 8.23 9.27 -2.18
CA VAL A 288 8.19 10.73 -2.26
C VAL A 288 9.56 11.33 -2.53
N ASN A 289 10.59 10.86 -1.83
CA ASN A 289 11.97 11.27 -2.02
C ASN A 289 12.45 11.01 -3.46
N MET A 290 12.15 9.82 -3.99
CA MET A 290 12.44 9.49 -5.38
C MET A 290 11.65 10.36 -6.36
N MET A 291 10.35 10.64 -6.12
CA MET A 291 9.56 11.52 -6.97
C MET A 291 10.17 12.93 -7.09
N ILE A 292 10.60 13.52 -5.98
CA ILE A 292 11.21 14.85 -5.95
C ILE A 292 12.56 14.84 -6.70
N SER A 293 13.37 13.80 -6.47
CA SER A 293 14.66 13.62 -7.14
C SER A 293 14.51 13.41 -8.65
N ILE A 294 13.51 12.63 -9.08
CA ILE A 294 13.18 12.44 -10.50
C ILE A 294 12.77 13.77 -11.14
N ALA A 295 12.00 14.62 -10.44
CA ALA A 295 11.58 15.90 -10.99
C ALA A 295 12.78 16.81 -11.31
N TRP A 296 13.73 16.90 -10.37
CA TRP A 296 14.99 17.61 -10.58
C TRP A 296 15.81 17.01 -11.73
N HIS A 297 16.02 15.69 -11.70
CA HIS A 297 16.85 15.00 -12.71
C HIS A 297 16.28 15.12 -14.12
N THR A 298 14.97 15.00 -14.26
CA THR A 298 14.26 15.17 -15.54
C THR A 298 14.47 16.57 -16.11
N ALA A 299 14.39 17.60 -15.27
CA ALA A 299 14.59 18.98 -15.70
C ALA A 299 16.05 19.29 -16.07
N VAL A 300 17.02 18.69 -15.37
CA VAL A 300 18.45 18.93 -15.61
C VAL A 300 18.94 18.14 -16.83
N LYS A 301 18.53 16.87 -16.96
CA LYS A 301 19.03 15.99 -18.04
C LYS A 301 18.25 16.12 -19.33
N TYR A 302 16.96 16.49 -19.25
CA TYR A 302 16.04 16.55 -20.37
C TYR A 302 16.17 15.29 -21.27
N PRO A 303 15.81 14.11 -20.76
CA PRO A 303 16.14 12.84 -21.39
C PRO A 303 15.44 12.70 -22.76
N LYS A 304 16.16 12.19 -23.77
CA LYS A 304 15.63 11.97 -25.13
C LYS A 304 14.53 10.90 -25.19
N THR A 305 14.51 10.02 -24.21
CA THR A 305 13.53 8.94 -24.06
C THR A 305 12.94 9.03 -22.67
N ILE A 306 11.65 8.70 -22.53
CA ILE A 306 10.94 8.74 -21.24
C ILE A 306 11.57 7.71 -20.29
N PRO A 307 12.29 8.14 -19.24
CA PRO A 307 12.87 7.22 -18.28
C PRO A 307 11.79 6.63 -17.37
N VAL A 308 12.01 5.39 -16.96
CA VAL A 308 11.17 4.67 -16.01
C VAL A 308 12.04 4.32 -14.80
N TYR A 309 11.54 4.62 -13.61
CA TYR A 309 12.25 4.37 -12.35
C TYR A 309 11.44 3.40 -11.49
N HIS A 310 12.02 2.27 -11.11
CA HIS A 310 11.44 1.36 -10.14
C HIS A 310 11.76 1.82 -8.72
N CYS A 311 10.70 2.10 -7.96
CA CYS A 311 10.79 2.39 -6.54
C CYS A 311 10.38 1.14 -5.75
N CYS A 312 11.31 0.19 -5.67
CA CYS A 312 11.13 -1.14 -5.11
C CYS A 312 12.29 -1.49 -4.18
N THR A 313 12.15 -2.56 -3.40
CA THR A 313 13.25 -3.11 -2.60
C THR A 313 14.28 -3.86 -3.44
N GLY A 314 13.90 -4.25 -4.66
CA GLY A 314 14.80 -4.82 -5.67
C GLY A 314 15.52 -6.08 -5.18
N HIS A 315 16.78 -6.24 -5.61
CA HIS A 315 17.68 -7.34 -5.24
C HIS A 315 18.35 -7.17 -3.86
N LEU A 316 18.16 -6.02 -3.19
CA LEU A 316 18.86 -5.64 -1.96
C LEU A 316 18.20 -6.19 -0.68
N GLY A 317 16.97 -6.69 -0.74
CA GLY A 317 16.27 -7.16 0.46
C GLY A 317 15.00 -7.93 0.18
N THR A 318 15.11 -9.25 -0.03
CA THR A 318 13.97 -10.15 -0.26
C THR A 318 13.24 -10.43 1.05
N LEU A 319 12.48 -9.45 1.54
CA LEU A 319 11.45 -9.66 2.55
C LEU A 319 10.42 -10.63 1.98
N THR A 320 10.07 -11.69 2.72
CA THR A 320 9.02 -12.64 2.30
C THR A 320 7.74 -12.43 3.10
N TRP A 321 6.60 -12.89 2.59
CA TRP A 321 5.34 -12.85 3.34
C TRP A 321 5.39 -13.62 4.66
N GLY A 322 6.22 -14.66 4.75
CA GLY A 322 6.52 -15.37 5.99
C GLY A 322 7.19 -14.46 7.02
N LYS A 323 8.24 -13.74 6.64
CA LYS A 323 8.92 -12.77 7.52
C LYS A 323 8.02 -11.60 7.91
N VAL A 324 7.21 -11.09 6.97
CA VAL A 324 6.18 -10.07 7.27
C VAL A 324 5.24 -10.56 8.37
N THR A 325 4.78 -11.81 8.27
CA THR A 325 3.89 -12.43 9.25
C THR A 325 4.58 -12.60 10.60
N GLU A 326 5.82 -13.09 10.60
CA GLU A 326 6.62 -13.27 11.80
C GLU A 326 6.83 -11.95 12.55
N TYR A 327 7.36 -10.94 11.86
CA TYR A 327 7.64 -9.63 12.44
C TYR A 327 6.36 -8.92 12.89
N GLY A 328 5.31 -8.97 12.06
CA GLY A 328 4.00 -8.41 12.38
C GLY A 328 3.40 -9.04 13.64
N LEU A 329 3.37 -10.37 13.74
CA LEU A 329 2.83 -11.07 14.92
C LEU A 329 3.67 -10.82 16.17
N HIS A 330 5.00 -10.77 16.04
CA HIS A 330 5.90 -10.42 17.14
C HIS A 330 5.57 -9.03 17.71
N HIS A 331 5.49 -8.03 16.83
CA HIS A 331 5.21 -6.66 17.23
C HIS A 331 3.77 -6.45 17.71
N LEU A 332 2.79 -7.15 17.15
CA LEU A 332 1.41 -7.10 17.64
C LEU A 332 1.24 -7.70 19.04
N ASP A 333 2.09 -8.65 19.46
CA ASP A 333 2.08 -9.18 20.84
C ASP A 333 2.47 -8.11 21.86
N THR A 334 3.36 -7.18 21.48
CA THR A 334 3.82 -6.10 22.35
C THR A 334 3.02 -4.81 22.16
N ILE A 335 2.68 -4.44 20.92
CA ILE A 335 1.88 -3.28 20.50
C ILE A 335 0.41 -3.73 20.37
N SER A 336 -0.15 -4.16 21.50
CA SER A 336 -1.50 -4.71 21.55
C SER A 336 -2.58 -3.65 21.25
N LEU A 337 -3.56 -4.03 20.42
CA LEU A 337 -4.68 -3.15 20.05
C LEU A 337 -5.77 -3.15 21.14
N GLU A 338 -6.29 -1.97 21.49
CA GLU A 338 -7.39 -1.80 22.46
C GLU A 338 -8.66 -2.50 21.96
N SER A 339 -8.90 -2.38 20.66
CA SER A 339 -10.07 -2.91 19.96
C SER A 339 -9.95 -4.38 19.54
N ALA A 340 -8.94 -5.13 20.00
CA ALA A 340 -8.79 -6.52 19.64
C ALA A 340 -9.90 -7.41 20.22
N ILE A 341 -10.44 -8.27 19.37
CA ILE A 341 -11.52 -9.19 19.70
C ILE A 341 -10.92 -10.54 20.14
N ARG A 342 -9.85 -10.97 19.46
CA ARG A 342 -9.13 -12.21 19.75
C ARG A 342 -7.64 -11.99 19.70
N TYR A 343 -6.89 -12.94 20.27
CA TYR A 343 -5.43 -12.93 20.16
C TYR A 343 -4.99 -13.00 18.68
N PRO A 344 -4.02 -12.18 18.24
CA PRO A 344 -3.52 -12.22 16.86
C PRO A 344 -2.93 -13.58 16.51
N ASN A 345 -3.21 -14.03 15.31
CA ASN A 345 -2.60 -15.20 14.69
C ASN A 345 -2.80 -15.08 13.19
N LEU A 346 -1.85 -15.53 12.39
CA LEU A 346 -1.96 -15.53 10.94
C LEU A 346 -1.15 -16.68 10.37
N GLN A 347 -1.73 -17.41 9.43
CA GLN A 347 -1.08 -18.51 8.74
C GLN A 347 -1.25 -18.35 7.24
N PHE A 348 -0.15 -18.49 6.51
CA PHE A 348 -0.16 -18.63 5.06
C PHE A 348 -0.36 -20.10 4.68
N THR A 349 -1.01 -20.31 3.54
CA THR A 349 -1.17 -21.63 2.93
C THR A 349 -1.37 -21.47 1.44
N GLU A 350 -0.66 -22.28 0.66
CA GLU A 350 -0.86 -22.36 -0.79
C GLU A 350 -2.02 -23.30 -1.15
N ASN A 351 -2.35 -24.24 -0.26
CA ASN A 351 -3.43 -25.19 -0.46
C ASN A 351 -4.80 -24.53 -0.24
N ARG A 352 -5.58 -24.38 -1.31
CA ARG A 352 -6.93 -23.78 -1.29
C ARG A 352 -7.92 -24.51 -0.41
N PHE A 353 -7.88 -25.85 -0.38
CA PHE A 353 -8.74 -26.63 0.51
C PHE A 353 -8.42 -26.34 1.98
N ARG A 354 -7.13 -26.37 2.35
CA ARG A 354 -6.67 -26.01 3.69
C ARG A 354 -7.07 -24.58 4.05
N TYR A 355 -6.92 -23.62 3.13
CA TYR A 355 -7.35 -22.23 3.32
C TYR A 355 -8.86 -22.15 3.66
N HIS A 356 -9.72 -22.80 2.89
CA HIS A 356 -11.16 -22.79 3.13
C HIS A 356 -11.55 -23.47 4.45
N CYS A 357 -10.87 -24.55 4.84
CA CYS A 357 -11.04 -25.17 6.15
C CYS A 357 -10.63 -24.22 7.28
N LEU A 358 -9.43 -23.63 7.20
CA LEU A 358 -8.91 -22.69 8.21
C LEU A 358 -9.82 -21.47 8.33
N ARG A 359 -10.23 -20.86 7.23
CA ARG A 359 -11.15 -19.72 7.23
C ARG A 359 -12.49 -20.08 7.88
N THR A 360 -13.08 -21.22 7.50
CA THR A 360 -14.39 -21.63 8.05
C THR A 360 -14.31 -21.80 9.56
N VAL A 361 -13.29 -22.51 10.04
CA VAL A 361 -13.13 -22.83 11.48
C VAL A 361 -12.62 -21.63 12.28
N GLN A 362 -11.66 -20.88 11.75
CA GLN A 362 -10.97 -19.84 12.52
C GLN A 362 -11.54 -18.44 12.32
N GLU A 363 -12.33 -18.17 11.29
CA GLU A 363 -12.86 -16.83 11.00
C GLU A 363 -14.39 -16.82 10.96
N VAL A 364 -15.00 -17.64 10.09
CA VAL A 364 -16.45 -17.63 9.84
C VAL A 364 -17.25 -18.16 11.04
N PHE A 365 -16.87 -19.32 11.57
CA PHE A 365 -17.57 -19.93 12.70
C PHE A 365 -17.52 -19.04 13.97
N PRO A 366 -16.36 -18.50 14.39
CA PRO A 366 -16.32 -17.52 15.48
C PRO A 366 -17.12 -16.24 15.19
N ALA A 367 -17.10 -15.73 13.96
CA ALA A 367 -17.91 -14.58 13.59
C ALA A 367 -19.42 -14.85 13.71
N PHE A 368 -19.88 -16.04 13.31
CA PHE A 368 -21.26 -16.48 13.50
C PHE A 368 -21.63 -16.51 14.99
N LEU A 369 -20.81 -17.12 15.85
CA LEU A 369 -21.05 -17.16 17.30
C LEU A 369 -21.14 -15.76 17.91
N LEU A 370 -20.25 -14.85 17.50
CA LEU A 370 -20.27 -13.46 17.96
C LEU A 370 -21.51 -12.72 17.48
N ASP A 371 -21.99 -12.97 16.26
CA ASP A 371 -23.24 -12.39 15.76
C ASP A 371 -24.48 -12.94 16.47
N CYS A 372 -24.49 -14.24 16.81
CA CYS A 372 -25.52 -14.83 17.66
C CYS A 372 -25.54 -14.15 19.04
N TYR A 373 -24.36 -13.97 19.66
CA TYR A 373 -24.25 -13.26 20.93
C TYR A 373 -24.75 -11.81 20.82
N MET A 374 -24.39 -11.07 19.76
CA MET A 374 -24.89 -9.71 19.54
C MET A 374 -26.42 -9.66 19.49
N ARG A 375 -27.06 -10.61 18.79
CA ARG A 375 -28.53 -10.71 18.73
C ARG A 375 -29.14 -10.96 20.11
N ILE A 376 -28.54 -11.84 20.91
CA ILE A 376 -29.01 -12.15 22.28
C ILE A 376 -29.00 -10.89 23.16
N ILE A 377 -27.96 -10.04 23.04
CA ILE A 377 -27.87 -8.77 23.79
C ILE A 377 -28.58 -7.59 23.12
N GLY A 378 -29.46 -7.83 22.14
CA GLY A 378 -30.23 -6.81 21.45
C GLY A 378 -29.42 -5.89 20.53
N ARG A 379 -28.20 -6.28 20.13
CA ARG A 379 -27.32 -5.52 19.24
C ARG A 379 -27.35 -6.06 17.81
N LYS A 380 -27.05 -5.18 16.85
CA LYS A 380 -26.98 -5.54 15.43
C LYS A 380 -25.79 -6.48 15.16
N PRO A 381 -25.98 -7.60 14.45
CA PRO A 381 -24.89 -8.48 14.03
C PRO A 381 -24.02 -7.80 12.96
N ILE A 382 -22.70 -7.87 13.11
CA ILE A 382 -21.71 -7.20 12.24
C ILE A 382 -20.53 -8.09 11.84
N PHE A 383 -20.23 -9.17 12.57
CA PHE A 383 -18.98 -9.92 12.44
C PHE A 383 -18.92 -10.75 11.17
N LEU A 384 -20.03 -11.36 10.73
CA LEU A 384 -20.06 -12.08 9.46
C LEU A 384 -19.85 -11.15 8.27
N LYS A 385 -20.45 -9.94 8.31
CA LYS A 385 -20.24 -8.92 7.27
C LYS A 385 -18.78 -8.46 7.23
N LEU A 386 -18.15 -8.30 8.40
CA LEU A 386 -16.75 -7.92 8.48
C LEU A 386 -15.81 -9.05 8.01
N SER A 387 -16.11 -10.30 8.35
CA SER A 387 -15.39 -11.48 7.84
C SER A 387 -15.50 -11.61 6.32
N ASP A 388 -16.69 -11.36 5.73
CA ASP A 388 -16.88 -11.34 4.28
C ASP A 388 -16.07 -10.22 3.61
N LYS A 389 -16.03 -9.03 4.21
CA LYS A 389 -15.20 -7.92 3.72
C LYS A 389 -13.72 -8.27 3.73
N ILE A 390 -13.23 -8.89 4.81
CA ILE A 390 -11.84 -9.36 4.91
C ILE A 390 -11.57 -10.42 3.84
N TYR A 391 -12.47 -11.40 3.68
CA TYR A 391 -12.33 -12.45 2.66
C TYR A 391 -12.21 -11.87 1.25
N LYS A 392 -13.05 -10.90 0.89
CA LYS A 392 -12.96 -10.19 -0.40
C LYS A 392 -11.60 -9.52 -0.57
N SER A 393 -11.09 -8.82 0.44
CA SER A 393 -9.75 -8.22 0.42
C SER A 393 -8.63 -9.26 0.30
N VAL A 394 -8.71 -10.42 0.97
CA VAL A 394 -7.70 -11.47 0.84
C VAL A 394 -7.69 -12.05 -0.57
N ARG A 395 -8.88 -12.26 -1.16
CA ARG A 395 -9.02 -12.77 -2.53
C ARG A 395 -8.43 -11.84 -3.59
N THR A 396 -8.46 -10.52 -3.38
CA THR A 396 -7.84 -9.58 -4.32
C THR A 396 -6.32 -9.60 -4.27
N LEU A 397 -5.76 -10.09 -3.17
CA LEU A 397 -4.32 -10.14 -2.93
C LEU A 397 -3.70 -11.50 -3.28
N ASP A 398 -4.50 -12.55 -3.48
CA ASP A 398 -4.04 -13.93 -3.78
C ASP A 398 -2.94 -13.97 -4.85
N PHE A 399 -3.11 -13.25 -5.96
CA PHE A 399 -2.10 -13.20 -7.01
C PHE A 399 -0.78 -12.58 -6.53
N PHE A 400 -0.82 -11.51 -5.75
CA PHE A 400 0.35 -10.81 -5.22
C PHE A 400 1.02 -11.54 -4.04
N THR A 401 0.24 -12.32 -3.27
CA THR A 401 0.75 -13.11 -2.16
C THR A 401 1.23 -14.50 -2.58
N SER A 402 0.89 -14.94 -3.79
CA SER A 402 1.29 -16.25 -4.33
C SER A 402 2.47 -16.18 -5.32
N ASN A 403 2.82 -15.01 -5.84
CA ASN A 403 3.84 -14.85 -6.87
C ASN A 403 4.96 -13.91 -6.40
N SER A 404 6.09 -13.95 -7.10
CA SER A 404 7.25 -13.08 -6.88
C SER A 404 7.73 -12.52 -8.20
N TRP A 405 8.30 -11.32 -8.14
CA TRP A 405 8.76 -10.57 -9.31
C TRP A 405 10.20 -10.12 -9.12
N ILE A 406 10.89 -9.98 -10.24
CA ILE A 406 12.19 -9.33 -10.32
C ILE A 406 11.94 -7.95 -10.91
N PHE A 407 12.27 -6.92 -10.14
CA PHE A 407 12.21 -5.51 -10.55
C PHE A 407 13.64 -4.96 -10.55
N PRO A 408 14.40 -5.09 -11.66
CA PRO A 408 15.66 -4.37 -11.82
C PRO A 408 15.42 -2.87 -11.67
N ASN A 409 16.35 -2.16 -11.02
CA ASN A 409 16.18 -0.75 -10.64
C ASN A 409 17.42 0.08 -10.97
N ASP A 410 18.06 -0.21 -12.10
CA ASP A 410 19.34 0.38 -12.53
C ASP A 410 19.24 1.90 -12.69
N ASN A 411 18.14 2.42 -13.26
CA ASN A 411 17.89 3.86 -13.40
C ASN A 411 17.73 4.51 -12.03
N SER A 412 17.03 3.88 -11.09
CA SER A 412 16.91 4.39 -9.71
C SER A 412 18.26 4.44 -9.01
N VAL A 413 19.08 3.40 -9.15
CA VAL A 413 20.45 3.37 -8.60
C VAL A 413 21.33 4.45 -9.26
N SER A 414 21.25 4.61 -10.58
CA SER A 414 21.97 5.67 -11.31
C SER A 414 21.57 7.05 -10.82
N LEU A 415 20.27 7.32 -10.69
CA LEU A 415 19.75 8.60 -10.17
C LEU A 415 20.34 8.90 -8.79
N GLN A 416 20.36 7.91 -7.90
CA GLN A 416 20.90 8.10 -6.56
C GLN A 416 22.40 8.43 -6.59
N ASN A 417 23.18 7.74 -7.43
CA ASN A 417 24.62 7.96 -7.55
C ASN A 417 24.97 9.33 -8.16
N GLU A 418 24.05 9.95 -8.89
CA GLU A 418 24.21 11.30 -9.44
C GLU A 418 23.85 12.41 -8.43
N MET A 419 23.25 12.08 -7.29
CA MET A 419 22.92 13.04 -6.24
C MET A 419 24.14 13.33 -5.36
N SER A 420 24.30 14.60 -4.99
CA SER A 420 25.29 15.01 -3.97
C SER A 420 25.02 14.36 -2.62
N ASP A 421 26.01 14.31 -1.72
CA ASP A 421 25.84 13.75 -0.38
C ASP A 421 24.73 14.46 0.42
N ILE A 422 24.61 15.78 0.25
CA ILE A 422 23.55 16.57 0.90
C ILE A 422 22.17 16.22 0.32
N ASP A 423 22.07 16.04 -1.00
CA ASP A 423 20.83 15.62 -1.64
C ASP A 423 20.44 14.19 -1.25
N GLN A 424 21.39 13.26 -1.19
CA GLN A 424 21.14 11.90 -0.71
C GLN A 424 20.71 11.88 0.76
N LYS A 425 21.22 12.79 1.59
CA LYS A 425 20.77 12.89 2.98
C LYS A 425 19.33 13.39 3.11
N ILE A 426 18.92 14.34 2.26
CA ILE A 426 17.60 14.99 2.36
C ILE A 426 16.53 14.23 1.56
N PHE A 427 16.85 13.80 0.34
CA PHE A 427 15.95 13.17 -0.63
C PHE A 427 16.40 11.77 -1.03
N GLY A 428 17.33 11.16 -0.29
CA GLY A 428 17.77 9.81 -0.57
C GLY A 428 16.66 8.79 -0.42
N PHE A 429 16.78 7.73 -1.20
CA PHE A 429 15.82 6.64 -1.29
C PHE A 429 16.53 5.27 -1.26
N ASP A 430 17.75 5.21 -0.70
CA ASP A 430 18.46 3.96 -0.47
C ASP A 430 17.78 3.15 0.64
N LEU A 431 17.57 1.87 0.36
CA LEU A 431 16.94 0.92 1.28
C LEU A 431 17.95 -0.01 1.96
N LYS A 432 19.26 0.11 1.69
CA LYS A 432 20.30 -0.75 2.30
C LYS A 432 20.30 -0.71 3.83
N GLU A 433 20.01 0.45 4.41
CA GLU A 433 19.96 0.63 5.87
C GLU A 433 18.59 0.27 6.49
N LEU A 434 17.63 -0.20 5.69
CA LEU A 434 16.29 -0.53 6.17
C LEU A 434 16.31 -1.83 6.96
N ASP A 435 16.23 -1.72 8.29
CA ASP A 435 15.93 -2.85 9.16
C ASP A 435 14.42 -3.17 9.15
N TRP A 436 14.05 -4.26 8.49
CA TRP A 436 12.66 -4.71 8.39
C TRP A 436 12.01 -4.97 9.74
N PHE A 437 12.76 -5.48 10.72
CA PHE A 437 12.21 -5.78 12.03
C PHE A 437 11.75 -4.49 12.73
N SER A 438 12.58 -3.45 12.75
CA SER A 438 12.24 -2.14 13.28
C SER A 438 11.20 -1.41 12.44
N TYR A 439 11.21 -1.56 11.11
CA TYR A 439 10.20 -0.99 10.24
C TYR A 439 8.79 -1.50 10.60
N TRP A 440 8.61 -2.82 10.75
CA TRP A 440 7.33 -3.41 11.12
C TRP A 440 6.87 -3.04 12.54
N ARG A 441 7.81 -2.74 13.45
CA ARG A 441 7.49 -2.17 14.77
C ARG A 441 6.80 -0.82 14.61
N HIS A 442 7.41 0.11 13.88
CA HIS A 442 6.84 1.43 13.63
C HIS A 442 5.53 1.33 12.84
N TYR A 443 5.44 0.42 11.87
CA TYR A 443 4.19 0.17 11.14
C TYR A 443 3.07 -0.26 12.10
N CYS A 444 3.30 -1.22 12.99
CA CYS A 444 2.30 -1.64 13.97
C CYS A 444 1.88 -0.50 14.92
N MET A 445 2.84 0.33 15.37
CA MET A 445 2.56 1.52 16.17
C MET A 445 1.71 2.52 15.40
N GLY A 446 2.05 2.78 14.14
CA GLY A 446 1.33 3.70 13.26
C GLY A 446 -0.07 3.22 12.90
N ALA A 447 -0.27 1.91 12.68
CA ALA A 447 -1.59 1.33 12.48
C ALA A 447 -2.47 1.53 13.73
N LYS A 448 -1.92 1.34 14.93
CA LYS A 448 -2.61 1.61 16.20
C LYS A 448 -2.97 3.09 16.35
N GLN A 449 -2.00 3.98 16.14
CA GLN A 449 -2.15 5.41 16.39
C GLN A 449 -3.00 6.12 15.32
N PHE A 450 -2.68 5.93 14.04
CA PHE A 450 -3.25 6.75 12.96
C PHE A 450 -4.50 6.13 12.35
N LEU A 451 -4.56 4.80 12.20
CA LEU A 451 -5.73 4.14 11.62
C LEU A 451 -6.82 3.89 12.66
N LEU A 452 -6.44 3.36 13.82
CA LEU A 452 -7.38 3.03 14.89
C LEU A 452 -7.62 4.16 15.88
N ARG A 453 -6.80 5.23 15.84
CA ARG A 453 -6.88 6.37 16.76
C ARG A 453 -6.78 5.94 18.23
N GLU A 454 -5.99 4.89 18.47
CA GLU A 454 -5.72 4.35 19.79
C GLU A 454 -4.45 4.98 20.38
N ASP A 455 -4.39 5.07 21.71
CA ASP A 455 -3.27 5.71 22.40
C ASP A 455 -2.13 4.69 22.62
N LEU A 456 -0.92 5.06 22.17
CA LEU A 456 0.28 4.23 22.36
C LEU A 456 0.63 4.05 23.84
N ALA A 457 0.31 5.01 24.72
CA ALA A 457 0.57 4.88 26.15
C ALA A 457 -0.25 3.76 26.81
N ARG A 458 -1.39 3.38 26.22
CA ARG A 458 -2.27 2.32 26.74
C ARG A 458 -1.83 0.91 26.36
N THR A 459 -0.74 0.78 25.60
CA THR A 459 -0.24 -0.50 25.10
C THR A 459 0.01 -1.52 26.22
N ALA A 460 0.58 -1.09 27.36
CA ALA A 460 0.83 -1.98 28.49
C ALA A 460 -0.45 -2.60 29.08
N LYS A 461 -1.52 -1.81 29.20
CA LYS A 461 -2.84 -2.30 29.66
C LYS A 461 -3.47 -3.25 28.64
N CYS A 462 -3.31 -2.97 27.36
CA CYS A 462 -3.79 -3.82 26.27
C CYS A 462 -3.09 -5.19 26.27
N ARG A 463 -1.80 -5.23 26.61
CA ARG A 463 -1.03 -6.47 26.71
C ARG A 463 -1.61 -7.45 27.74
N ILE A 464 -2.08 -6.96 28.88
CA ILE A 464 -2.75 -7.79 29.90
C ILE A 464 -4.03 -8.42 29.32
N ARG A 465 -4.83 -7.63 28.59
CA ARG A 465 -6.02 -8.13 27.88
C ARG A 465 -5.64 -9.18 26.83
N TYR A 466 -4.59 -8.95 26.06
CA TYR A 466 -4.09 -9.91 25.08
C TYR A 466 -3.68 -11.24 25.70
N GLN A 467 -2.96 -11.21 26.84
CA GLN A 467 -2.61 -12.43 27.56
C GLN A 467 -3.86 -13.18 28.05
N ARG A 468 -4.90 -12.47 28.50
CA ARG A 468 -6.20 -13.10 28.84
C ARG A 468 -6.86 -13.73 27.62
N LEU A 469 -6.87 -13.04 26.48
CA LEU A 469 -7.40 -13.57 25.21
C LEU A 469 -6.61 -14.80 24.73
N LYS A 470 -5.28 -14.79 24.88
CA LYS A 470 -4.40 -15.93 24.57
C LYS A 470 -4.72 -17.13 25.46
N ARG A 471 -4.84 -16.93 26.77
CA ARG A 471 -5.22 -17.99 27.72
C ARG A 471 -6.61 -18.54 27.41
N LEU A 472 -7.60 -17.68 27.16
CA LEU A 472 -8.95 -18.08 26.78
C LEU A 472 -8.94 -18.91 25.50
N GLN A 473 -8.21 -18.46 24.47
CA GLN A 473 -8.06 -19.21 23.23
C GLN A 473 -7.44 -20.60 23.47
N ASN A 474 -6.39 -20.68 24.27
CA ASN A 474 -5.75 -21.96 24.59
C ASN A 474 -6.72 -22.88 25.34
N ILE A 475 -7.48 -22.37 26.32
CA ILE A 475 -8.51 -23.13 27.04
C ILE A 475 -9.56 -23.68 26.06
N ILE A 476 -10.06 -22.84 25.14
CA ILE A 476 -11.02 -23.27 24.11
C ILE A 476 -10.43 -24.38 23.24
N TYR A 477 -9.19 -24.25 22.78
CA TYR A 477 -8.53 -25.29 21.97
C TYR A 477 -8.31 -26.59 22.75
N PHE A 478 -7.79 -26.52 23.98
CA PHE A 478 -7.60 -27.70 24.82
C PHE A 478 -8.94 -28.39 25.12
N THR A 479 -10.00 -27.62 25.38
CA THR A 479 -11.34 -28.16 25.64
C THR A 479 -11.92 -28.83 24.40
N ALA A 480 -11.79 -28.19 23.22
CA ALA A 480 -12.23 -28.76 21.94
C ALA A 480 -11.47 -30.06 21.62
N ILE A 481 -10.15 -30.08 21.79
CA ILE A 481 -9.33 -31.29 21.60
C ILE A 481 -9.76 -32.39 22.59
N ALA A 482 -9.94 -32.07 23.87
CA ALA A 482 -10.40 -33.02 24.88
C ALA A 482 -11.79 -33.59 24.56
N LEU A 483 -12.72 -32.77 24.05
CA LEU A 483 -14.04 -33.22 23.60
C LEU A 483 -13.96 -34.11 22.36
N ILE A 484 -13.12 -33.77 21.39
CA ILE A 484 -12.88 -34.61 20.19
C ILE A 484 -12.29 -35.95 20.61
N ILE A 485 -11.26 -35.95 21.46
CA ILE A 485 -10.67 -37.16 22.04
C ILE A 485 -11.76 -37.97 22.73
N LYS A 486 -12.55 -37.36 23.63
CA LYS A 486 -13.66 -38.04 24.30
C LYS A 486 -14.63 -38.65 23.29
N LEU A 487 -15.10 -37.91 22.28
CA LEU A 487 -16.06 -38.42 21.28
C LEU A 487 -15.49 -39.57 20.44
N VAL A 488 -14.24 -39.46 19.98
CA VAL A 488 -13.56 -40.52 19.21
C VAL A 488 -13.36 -41.76 20.07
N PHE A 489 -12.90 -41.59 21.31
CA PHE A 489 -12.77 -42.70 22.25
C PHE A 489 -14.13 -43.31 22.57
N PHE A 490 -15.19 -42.52 22.79
CA PHE A 490 -16.52 -43.05 23.11
C PHE A 490 -17.18 -43.80 21.96
N LYS A 491 -16.93 -43.42 20.71
CA LYS A 491 -17.54 -44.07 19.53
C LYS A 491 -16.74 -45.23 18.94
N SER A 492 -15.43 -45.34 19.18
CA SER A 492 -14.61 -46.37 18.52
C SER A 492 -13.90 -47.30 19.50
N PHE A 493 -14.43 -48.52 19.61
CA PHE A 493 -13.82 -49.61 20.38
C PHE A 493 -12.41 -49.97 19.88
N LYS A 494 -12.19 -49.93 18.56
CA LYS A 494 -10.86 -50.19 17.95
C LYS A 494 -9.83 -49.13 18.35
N ILE A 495 -10.20 -47.86 18.35
CA ILE A 495 -9.29 -46.76 18.74
C ILE A 495 -8.96 -46.82 20.23
N ARG A 496 -9.95 -47.11 21.10
CA ARG A 496 -9.70 -47.38 22.53
C ARG A 496 -8.65 -48.46 22.73
N ARG A 497 -8.75 -49.56 21.98
CA ARG A 497 -7.86 -50.72 22.11
C ARG A 497 -6.43 -50.40 21.66
N ILE A 498 -6.28 -49.68 20.54
CA ILE A 498 -4.96 -49.21 20.05
C ILE A 498 -4.31 -48.26 21.05
N PHE A 499 -5.07 -47.32 21.61
CA PHE A 499 -4.53 -46.36 22.57
C PHE A 499 -4.09 -47.02 23.88
N VAL A 500 -4.86 -47.98 24.40
CA VAL A 500 -4.47 -48.74 25.61
C VAL A 500 -3.17 -49.52 25.37
N VAL A 501 -2.98 -50.10 24.19
CA VAL A 501 -1.74 -50.80 23.83
C VAL A 501 -0.57 -49.83 23.75
N LEU A 502 -0.71 -48.70 23.05
CA LEU A 502 0.32 -47.65 22.98
C LEU A 502 0.67 -47.09 24.36
N PHE A 503 -0.33 -46.82 25.19
CA PHE A 503 -0.13 -46.29 26.55
C PHE A 503 0.60 -47.31 27.43
N ARG A 504 0.25 -48.59 27.36
CA ARG A 504 0.97 -49.67 28.06
C ARG A 504 2.42 -49.79 27.59
N LEU A 505 2.68 -49.66 26.29
CA LEU A 505 4.04 -49.69 25.73
C LEU A 505 4.88 -48.50 26.20
N ILE A 506 4.30 -47.28 26.22
CA ILE A 506 4.98 -46.09 26.73
C ILE A 506 5.27 -46.23 28.24
N PHE A 507 4.31 -46.72 29.02
CA PHE A 507 4.49 -46.89 30.46
C PHE A 507 5.49 -48.01 30.78
N ALA A 508 5.48 -49.11 30.02
CA ALA A 508 6.48 -50.17 30.11
C ALA A 508 7.89 -49.67 29.75
N GLY A 509 8.00 -48.81 28.72
CA GLY A 509 9.26 -48.16 28.35
C GLY A 509 9.77 -47.21 29.44
N LEU A 510 8.90 -46.37 30.01
CA LEU A 510 9.25 -45.45 31.11
C LEU A 510 9.63 -46.20 32.40
N SER A 511 8.95 -47.31 32.70
CA SER A 511 9.29 -48.16 33.86
C SER A 511 10.59 -48.94 33.64
N ALA A 512 10.90 -49.38 32.42
CA ALA A 512 12.20 -49.95 32.08
C ALA A 512 13.33 -48.91 32.16
N ILE A 513 13.11 -47.68 31.72
CA ILE A 513 14.07 -46.57 31.82
C ILE A 513 14.33 -46.20 33.28
N THR A 514 13.29 -46.10 34.10
CA THR A 514 13.44 -45.79 35.54
C THR A 514 14.05 -46.93 36.35
N ALA A 515 13.84 -48.19 35.95
CA ALA A 515 14.55 -49.33 36.52
C ALA A 515 16.04 -49.31 36.18
N LYS A 516 16.40 -48.94 34.94
CA LYS A 516 17.79 -48.85 34.46
C LYS A 516 18.57 -47.65 35.03
N ILE A 517 17.87 -46.62 35.51
CA ILE A 517 18.46 -45.45 36.20
C ILE A 517 18.69 -45.75 37.70
N ARG A 518 18.04 -46.78 38.26
CA ARG A 518 18.19 -47.21 39.67
C ARG A 518 19.16 -48.37 39.87
N SER A 519 19.60 -49.03 38.80
CA SER A 519 20.73 -49.97 38.76
C SER A 519 22.00 -49.25 38.36
#